data_AF-A0A8J8D9N9-F1
#
_entry.id   AF-A0A8J8D9N9-F1
#
_cell.length_a   1.000
_cell.length_b   1.000
_cell.length_c   1.000
_cell.angle_alpha   90.00
_cell.angle_beta   90.00
_cell.angle_gamma   90.00
#
_symmetry.space_group_name_H-M   'P 1'
#
loop_
_entity.id
_entity.type
_entity.pdbx_description
1 polymer ?
#
loop_
_entity_poly.entity_id
_entity_poly.type
_entity_poly.pdbx_seq_one_letter_code
_entity_poly.pdbx_strand_id
1 'polypeptide(L)'
;MKLFLIGMMGSGKTYWAQQLAAAYNIDWIDLDSEIEKENMMTIKEIFETEGEENFRLKEQKALHELAHHKNIIIATGGGTPCFYNNMQWMNEHG
;
A
#
# COMPACT_ATOMS: atom_id res chain seq x y z
N MET A 1 2.63 12.04 -11.02
CA MET A 1 2.42 10.67 -11.52
C MET A 1 2.25 9.77 -10.32
N LYS A 2 1.10 9.14 -10.20
CA LYS A 2 0.86 8.15 -9.15
C LYS A 2 0.78 6.77 -9.80
N LEU A 3 1.35 5.76 -9.16
CA LEU A 3 1.29 4.40 -9.67
C LEU A 3 1.03 3.45 -8.52
N PHE A 4 -0.01 2.64 -8.64
CA PHE A 4 -0.32 1.59 -7.67
C PHE A 4 0.08 0.24 -8.27
N LEU A 5 0.97 -0.48 -7.58
CA LEU A 5 1.32 -1.85 -7.96
C LEU A 5 0.47 -2.80 -7.15
N ILE A 6 -0.40 -3.56 -7.83
CA ILE A 6 -1.29 -4.57 -7.26
C ILE A 6 -0.82 -5.99 -7.58
N GLY A 7 -1.16 -6.95 -6.72
CA GLY A 7 -0.81 -8.36 -6.91
C GLY A 7 -0.47 -9.08 -5.60
N MET A 8 -0.41 -10.41 -5.64
CA MET A 8 -0.16 -11.23 -4.45
C MET A 8 1.25 -11.05 -3.87
N MET A 9 1.46 -11.48 -2.62
CA MET A 9 2.81 -11.56 -2.06
C MET A 9 3.73 -12.39 -2.97
N GLY A 10 5.00 -11.98 -3.09
CA GLY A 10 5.95 -12.65 -3.98
C GLY A 10 5.80 -12.34 -5.49
N SER A 11 4.81 -11.54 -5.91
CA SER A 11 4.66 -11.15 -7.32
C SER A 11 5.67 -10.10 -7.81
N GLY A 12 6.62 -9.68 -6.97
CA GLY A 12 7.70 -8.76 -7.33
C GLY A 12 7.34 -7.26 -7.25
N LYS A 13 6.25 -6.88 -6.58
CA LYS A 13 5.81 -5.46 -6.49
C LYS A 13 6.88 -4.55 -5.91
N THR A 14 7.46 -4.90 -4.76
CA THR A 14 8.52 -4.13 -4.10
C THR A 14 9.75 -3.98 -5.00
N TYR A 15 10.14 -5.06 -5.71
CA TYR A 15 11.23 -5.02 -6.68
C TYR A 15 10.93 -4.03 -7.83
N TRP A 16 9.77 -4.13 -8.46
CA TRP A 16 9.42 -3.25 -9.57
C TRP A 16 9.18 -1.80 -9.13
N ALA A 17 8.65 -1.57 -7.93
CA ALA A 17 8.52 -0.23 -7.36
C ALA A 17 9.89 0.44 -7.27
N GLN A 18 10.90 -0.25 -6.73
CA GLN A 18 12.28 0.25 -6.63
C GLN A 18 12.89 0.55 -8.00
N GLN A 19 12.74 -0.37 -8.97
CA GLN A 19 13.29 -0.20 -10.31
C GLN A 19 12.64 0.99 -11.05
N LEU A 20 11.32 1.11 -10.96
CA LEU A 20 10.58 2.22 -11.58
C LEU A 20 10.89 3.55 -10.87
N ALA A 21 10.96 3.55 -9.55
CA ALA A 21 11.35 4.72 -8.75
C ALA A 21 12.71 5.27 -9.17
N ALA A 22 13.70 4.40 -9.27
CA ALA A 22 15.05 4.76 -9.71
C ALA A 22 15.07 5.25 -11.17
N ALA A 23 14.34 4.59 -12.08
CA ALA A 23 14.30 4.96 -13.49
C ALA A 23 13.63 6.31 -13.75
N TYR A 24 12.59 6.65 -12.98
CA TYR A 24 11.83 7.89 -13.15
C TYR A 24 12.20 8.98 -12.13
N ASN A 25 13.14 8.72 -11.23
CA ASN A 25 13.54 9.60 -10.13
C ASN A 25 12.32 10.08 -9.32
N ILE A 26 11.50 9.12 -8.89
CA ILE A 26 10.30 9.34 -8.06
C ILE A 26 10.36 8.48 -6.81
N ASP A 27 9.69 8.92 -5.76
CA ASP A 27 9.62 8.16 -4.50
C ASP A 27 8.74 6.92 -4.65
N TRP A 28 8.99 5.93 -3.81
CA TRP A 28 8.12 4.77 -3.68
C TRP A 28 7.94 4.35 -2.22
N ILE A 29 6.81 3.72 -1.94
CA ILE A 29 6.45 3.23 -0.61
C ILE A 29 5.85 1.83 -0.72
N ASP A 30 6.17 0.97 0.24
CA ASP A 30 5.49 -0.29 0.50
C ASP A 30 4.38 -0.04 1.54
N LEU A 31 3.13 -0.27 1.16
CA LEU A 31 1.97 0.06 1.98
C LEU A 31 1.95 -0.73 3.30
N ASP A 32 2.31 -2.01 3.25
CA ASP A 32 2.35 -2.88 4.42
C ASP A 32 3.40 -2.36 5.42
N SER A 33 4.58 -1.96 4.91
CA SER A 33 5.65 -1.40 5.74
C SER A 33 5.28 -0.07 6.40
N GLU A 34 4.52 0.79 5.71
CA GLU A 34 4.06 2.06 6.29
C GLU A 34 3.02 1.82 7.39
N ILE A 35 2.08 0.87 7.20
CA ILE A 35 1.12 0.50 8.24
C ILE A 35 1.85 0.01 9.50
N GLU A 36 2.86 -0.85 9.36
CA GLU A 36 3.62 -1.32 10.52
C GLU A 36 4.34 -0.19 11.26
N LYS A 37 4.94 0.73 10.49
CA LYS A 37 5.64 1.90 11.01
C LYS A 37 4.71 2.87 11.75
N GLU A 38 3.53 3.17 11.20
CA GLU A 38 2.55 4.06 11.82
C GLU A 38 1.94 3.48 13.10
N ASN A 39 1.76 2.15 13.16
CA ASN A 39 1.13 1.49 14.30
C ASN A 39 2.14 0.99 15.34
N MET A 40 3.44 1.03 15.04
CA MET A 40 4.51 0.46 15.87
C MET A 40 4.25 -1.02 16.21
N MET A 41 3.64 -1.75 15.28
CA MET A 41 3.26 -3.16 15.39
C MET A 41 3.46 -3.82 14.04
N THR A 42 3.86 -5.09 14.04
CA THR A 42 3.83 -5.90 12.82
C THR A 42 2.39 -6.14 12.37
N ILE A 43 2.18 -6.42 11.08
CA ILE A 43 0.85 -6.80 10.56
C ILE A 43 0.31 -7.98 11.35
N LYS A 44 1.16 -8.96 11.66
CA LYS A 44 0.77 -10.12 12.47
C LYS A 44 0.20 -9.72 13.82
N GLU A 45 0.88 -8.82 14.54
CA GLU A 45 0.41 -8.32 15.85
C GLU A 45 -0.92 -7.55 15.72
N ILE A 46 -1.08 -6.75 14.67
CA ILE A 46 -2.35 -6.04 14.40
C ILE A 46 -3.49 -7.05 14.18
N PHE A 47 -3.27 -8.10 13.38
CA PHE A 47 -4.28 -9.15 13.19
C PHE A 47 -4.60 -9.89 14.49
N GLU A 48 -3.60 -10.18 15.33
CA GLU A 48 -3.79 -10.92 16.60
C GLU A 48 -4.49 -10.08 17.68
N THR A 49 -4.24 -8.77 17.72
CA THR A 49 -4.74 -7.87 18.78
C THR A 49 -5.99 -7.09 18.38
N GLU A 50 -6.11 -6.68 17.12
CA GLU A 50 -7.19 -5.84 16.61
C GLU A 50 -8.10 -6.56 15.62
N GLY A 51 -7.68 -7.69 15.05
CA GLY A 51 -8.43 -8.46 14.06
C GLY A 51 -8.26 -7.96 12.63
N GLU A 52 -8.67 -8.81 11.66
CA GLU A 52 -8.52 -8.51 10.23
C GLU A 52 -9.30 -7.26 9.79
N GLU A 53 -10.52 -7.07 10.27
CA GLU A 53 -11.37 -5.94 9.87
C GLU A 53 -10.70 -4.59 10.19
N ASN A 54 -10.10 -4.46 11.37
CA ASN A 54 -9.34 -3.27 11.77
C ASN A 54 -8.07 -3.10 10.93
N PHE A 55 -7.35 -4.17 10.62
CA PHE A 55 -6.23 -4.09 9.67
C PHE A 55 -6.69 -3.56 8.31
N ARG A 56 -7.83 -4.03 7.77
CA ARG A 56 -8.35 -3.53 6.47
C ARG A 56 -8.73 -2.06 6.52
N LEU A 57 -9.26 -1.56 7.65
CA LEU A 57 -9.54 -0.13 7.83
C LEU A 57 -8.25 0.70 7.86
N LYS A 58 -7.20 0.22 8.54
CA LYS A 58 -5.87 0.85 8.52
C LYS A 58 -5.26 0.83 7.12
N GLU A 59 -5.41 -0.28 6.39
CA GLU A 59 -4.94 -0.44 5.01
C GLU A 59 -5.59 0.58 4.07
N GLN A 60 -6.92 0.76 4.16
CA GLN A 60 -7.62 1.81 3.41
C GLN A 60 -7.12 3.21 3.80
N LYS A 61 -7.02 3.48 5.11
CA LYS A 61 -6.59 4.78 5.61
C LYS A 61 -5.19 5.16 5.09
N ALA A 62 -4.22 4.26 5.24
CA ALA A 62 -2.86 4.46 4.80
C ALA A 62 -2.79 4.66 3.27
N LEU A 63 -3.56 3.88 2.49
CA LEU A 63 -3.65 4.04 1.04
C LEU A 63 -4.10 5.46 0.66
N HIS A 64 -5.14 5.97 1.33
CA HIS A 64 -5.69 7.29 1.07
C HIS A 64 -4.72 8.41 1.49
N GLU A 65 -4.06 8.26 2.65
CA GLU A 65 -3.09 9.23 3.16
C GLU A 65 -1.87 9.35 2.24
N LEU A 66 -1.31 8.21 1.80
CA LEU A 66 -0.13 8.18 0.94
C LEU A 66 -0.38 8.70 -0.47
N ALA A 67 -1.61 8.61 -1.00
CA ALA A 67 -1.89 9.16 -2.33
C ALA A 67 -2.02 10.69 -2.37
N HIS A 68 -1.91 11.40 -1.25
CA HIS A 68 -1.77 12.86 -1.25
C HIS A 68 -0.42 13.31 -1.84
N HIS A 69 0.58 12.43 -1.87
CA HIS A 69 1.85 12.70 -2.56
C HIS A 69 1.64 12.72 -4.09
N LYS A 70 2.10 13.79 -4.76
CA LYS A 70 1.85 14.01 -6.21
C LYS A 70 2.63 13.08 -7.14
N ASN A 71 3.79 12.60 -6.70
CA ASN A 71 4.73 11.80 -7.49
C ASN A 71 5.23 10.63 -6.65
N ILE A 72 4.51 9.50 -6.67
CA ILE A 72 4.84 8.35 -5.84
C ILE A 72 4.39 7.03 -6.50
N ILE A 73 5.17 5.98 -6.31
CA ILE A 73 4.76 4.60 -6.58
C ILE A 73 4.40 3.92 -5.25
N ILE A 74 3.24 3.29 -5.17
CA ILE A 74 2.77 2.58 -3.98
C ILE A 74 2.67 1.10 -4.31
N ALA A 75 3.49 0.27 -3.66
CA ALA A 75 3.33 -1.18 -3.68
C ALA A 75 2.29 -1.58 -2.63
N THR A 76 1.15 -2.11 -3.06
CA THR A 76 0.03 -2.43 -2.15
C THR A 76 0.19 -3.81 -1.53
N GLY A 77 -0.51 -4.07 -0.43
CA GLY A 77 -0.74 -5.41 0.07
C GLY A 77 -1.56 -6.25 -0.93
N GLY A 78 -1.46 -7.57 -0.84
CA GLY A 78 -2.18 -8.48 -1.74
C GLY A 78 -3.70 -8.41 -1.60
N GLY A 79 -4.19 -8.06 -0.40
CA GLY A 79 -5.62 -7.90 -0.11
C GLY A 79 -6.13 -6.48 -0.35
N THR A 80 -5.27 -5.47 -0.48
CA THR A 80 -5.66 -4.06 -0.58
C THR A 80 -6.77 -3.79 -1.59
N PRO A 81 -6.76 -4.34 -2.82
CA PRO A 81 -7.79 -4.05 -3.82
C PRO A 81 -9.18 -4.62 -3.48
N CYS A 82 -9.26 -5.59 -2.56
CA CYS A 82 -10.48 -6.37 -2.32
C CYS A 82 -11.47 -5.71 -1.34
N PHE A 83 -11.04 -4.69 -0.60
CA PHE A 83 -11.83 -4.11 0.49
C PHE A 83 -12.13 -2.63 0.24
N TYR A 84 -13.25 -2.17 0.79
CA TYR A 84 -13.66 -0.76 0.88
C TYR A 84 -13.54 0.05 -0.42
N ASN A 85 -13.79 -0.57 -1.57
CA ASN A 85 -13.68 0.03 -2.91
C ASN A 85 -12.28 0.57 -3.25
N ASN A 86 -11.23 0.10 -2.56
CA ASN A 86 -9.85 0.54 -2.79
C ASN A 86 -9.42 0.37 -4.25
N MET A 87 -9.85 -0.69 -4.95
CA MET A 87 -9.54 -0.87 -6.37
C MET A 87 -10.13 0.26 -7.24
N GLN A 88 -11.41 0.60 -7.04
CA GLN A 88 -12.04 1.69 -7.77
C GLN A 88 -11.33 3.00 -7.45
N TRP A 89 -11.09 3.26 -6.17
CA TRP A 89 -10.43 4.48 -5.71
C TRP A 89 -9.02 4.62 -6.31
N MET A 90 -8.21 3.55 -6.34
CA MET A 90 -6.87 3.57 -6.95
C MET A 90 -6.93 3.90 -8.44
N ASN A 91 -7.91 3.35 -9.18
CA ASN A 91 -8.11 3.68 -10.59
C ASN A 91 -8.49 5.15 -10.84
N GLU A 92 -9.15 5.80 -9.88
CA GLU A 92 -9.54 7.22 -9.97
C GLU A 92 -8.39 8.18 -9.59
N HIS A 93 -7.37 7.70 -8.86
CA HIS A 93 -6.34 8.54 -8.26
C HIS A 93 -4.90 8.25 -8.74
N GLY A 94 -4.73 7.26 -9.62
CA GLY A 94 -3.46 6.78 -10.19
C GLY A 94 -3.29 7.14 -11.66
#